data_AF-A0A7J9WDZ4-F1
#
_entry.id   AF-A0A7J9WDZ4-F1
#
_cell.length_a   1.000
_cell.length_b   1.000
_cell.length_c   1.000
_cell.angle_alpha   90.00
_cell.angle_beta   90.00
_cell.angle_gamma   90.00
#
_symmetry.space_group_name_H-M   'P 1'
#
loop_
_entity.id
_entity.type
_entity.pdbx_description
1 polymer ?
#
loop_
_entity_poly.entity_id
_entity_poly.type
_entity_poly.pdbx_seq_one_letter_code
_entity_poly.pdbx_strand_id
1 'polypeptide(L)'
;MGSLSYLVVEEIVEEVTAITISAWPAADGRGRLRFEGTEPAEVAVTTEMLQAELYDGWLNRERRIGDVFAAVVNQDVLDEATESVWRGPLKRLLPGPVYDLTAEARTVAKLALYAARSDILTEGEAAANAMDEKEVRNDEPANHRAELDGRGDAT
;
A
#
# COMPACT_ATOMS: atom_id res chain seq x y z
N MET A 1 11.00 -0.91 -23.02
CA MET A 1 10.53 -1.29 -21.67
C MET A 1 9.41 -0.32 -21.34
N GLY A 2 8.17 -0.78 -21.17
CA GLY A 2 7.06 0.10 -20.81
C GLY A 2 7.22 0.62 -19.38
N SER A 3 6.68 1.81 -19.09
CA SER A 3 6.56 2.30 -17.72
C SER A 3 5.50 1.50 -16.96
N LEU A 4 5.65 1.40 -15.63
CA LEU A 4 4.59 0.87 -14.78
C LEU A 4 3.37 1.79 -14.79
N SER A 5 2.22 1.20 -14.52
CA SER A 5 0.97 1.87 -14.22
C SER A 5 0.51 1.45 -12.84
N TYR A 6 -0.31 2.28 -12.21
CA TYR A 6 -0.91 2.02 -10.91
C TYR A 6 -2.38 1.65 -11.09
N LEU A 7 -2.72 0.41 -10.73
CA LEU A 7 -4.02 -0.19 -10.95
C LEU A 7 -4.75 -0.34 -9.63
N VAL A 8 -6.03 0.01 -9.58
CA VAL A 8 -6.89 -0.11 -8.40
C VAL A 8 -8.17 -0.83 -8.77
N VAL A 9 -8.52 -1.87 -8.02
CA VAL A 9 -9.86 -2.47 -8.08
C VAL A 9 -10.82 -1.52 -7.39
N GLU A 10 -11.60 -0.77 -8.16
CA GLU A 10 -12.42 0.32 -7.63
C GLU A 10 -13.84 -0.14 -7.26
N GLU A 11 -14.47 -0.93 -8.12
CA GLU A 11 -15.84 -1.37 -7.93
C GLU A 11 -16.01 -2.84 -8.33
N ILE A 12 -16.86 -3.57 -7.62
CA ILE A 12 -17.28 -4.93 -7.98
C ILE A 12 -18.81 -4.96 -7.91
N VAL A 13 -19.47 -5.06 -9.08
CA VAL A 13 -20.93 -5.17 -9.20
C VAL A 13 -21.25 -6.46 -9.92
N GLU A 14 -21.82 -7.42 -9.18
CA GLU A 14 -22.18 -8.73 -9.70
C GLU A 14 -21.00 -9.42 -10.43
N GLU A 15 -21.12 -9.56 -11.75
CA GLU A 15 -20.15 -10.23 -12.63
C GLU A 15 -19.12 -9.28 -13.25
N VAL A 16 -19.18 -7.98 -12.94
CA VAL A 16 -18.29 -6.95 -13.49
C VAL A 16 -17.44 -6.34 -12.38
N THR A 17 -16.15 -6.16 -12.66
CA THR A 17 -15.21 -5.44 -11.81
C THR A 17 -14.62 -4.27 -12.58
N ALA A 18 -14.68 -3.07 -12.01
CA ALA A 18 -14.03 -1.87 -12.55
C ALA A 18 -12.59 -1.76 -12.01
N ILE A 19 -11.64 -1.53 -12.91
CA ILE A 19 -10.24 -1.32 -12.60
C ILE A 19 -9.86 0.07 -13.10
N THR A 20 -9.43 0.91 -12.17
CA THR A 20 -8.88 2.22 -12.50
C THR A 20 -7.37 2.09 -12.74
N ILE A 21 -6.92 2.60 -13.88
CA ILE A 21 -5.55 2.52 -14.35
C ILE A 21 -5.01 3.95 -14.50
N SER A 22 -3.97 4.27 -13.74
CA SER A 22 -3.32 5.58 -13.73
C SER A 22 -1.85 5.48 -14.07
N ALA A 23 -1.26 6.61 -14.44
CA ALA A 23 0.19 6.73 -14.57
C ALA A 23 0.88 6.35 -13.24
N TRP A 24 2.12 5.88 -13.33
CA TRP A 24 2.91 5.61 -12.13
C TRP A 24 3.08 6.87 -11.28
N PRO A 25 2.71 6.85 -9.99
CA PRO A 25 2.82 8.03 -9.15
C PRO A 25 4.27 8.33 -8.79
N ALA A 26 4.58 9.62 -8.67
CA ALA A 26 5.77 10.08 -7.97
C ALA A 26 5.47 10.20 -6.47
N ALA A 27 6.50 10.04 -5.62
CA ALA A 27 6.40 10.39 -4.21
C ALA A 27 7.01 11.78 -3.99
N ASP A 28 6.31 12.68 -3.30
CA ASP A 28 6.89 13.96 -2.89
C ASP A 28 7.87 13.79 -1.71
N GLY A 29 8.56 14.87 -1.31
CA GLY A 29 9.53 14.83 -0.20
C GLY A 29 8.94 14.45 1.18
N ARG A 30 7.61 14.27 1.27
CA ARG A 30 6.91 13.78 2.46
C ARG A 30 6.33 12.37 2.27
N GLY A 31 6.70 11.68 1.19
CA GLY A 31 6.24 10.34 0.86
C GLY A 31 4.79 10.27 0.37
N ARG A 32 4.16 11.40 0.02
CA ARG A 32 2.80 11.40 -0.52
C ARG A 32 2.82 11.10 -2.01
N LEU A 33 1.94 10.20 -2.45
CA LEU A 33 1.80 9.87 -3.86
C LEU A 33 1.18 11.04 -4.64
N ARG A 34 1.76 11.34 -5.80
CA ARG A 34 1.36 12.36 -6.77
C ARG A 34 1.20 11.67 -8.11
N PHE A 35 -0.03 11.64 -8.60
CA PHE A 35 -0.35 11.15 -9.92
C PHE A 35 -0.25 12.34 -10.87
N GLU A 36 0.77 12.32 -11.72
CA GLU A 36 0.96 13.33 -12.78
C GLU A 36 0.53 12.73 -14.11
N GLY A 37 -0.04 13.57 -14.99
CA GLY A 37 -0.43 13.17 -16.34
C GLY A 37 -1.93 13.26 -16.60
N THR A 38 -2.39 12.46 -17.55
CA THR A 38 -3.78 12.35 -17.99
C THR A 38 -4.69 11.74 -16.92
N GLU A 39 -5.99 11.98 -17.09
CA GLU A 39 -7.03 11.38 -16.28
C GLU A 39 -6.91 9.85 -16.30
N PRO A 40 -7.12 9.16 -15.16
CA PRO A 40 -7.09 7.70 -15.12
C PRO A 40 -8.08 7.09 -16.11
N ALA A 41 -7.67 5.98 -16.71
CA ALA A 41 -8.54 5.14 -17.53
C ALA A 41 -9.30 4.17 -16.64
N GLU A 42 -10.58 3.95 -16.94
CA GLU A 42 -11.41 2.95 -16.27
C GLU A 42 -11.66 1.78 -17.20
N VAL A 43 -11.35 0.57 -16.74
CA VAL A 43 -11.56 -0.67 -17.51
C VAL A 43 -12.49 -1.59 -16.73
N ALA A 44 -13.64 -1.90 -17.32
CA ALA A 44 -14.55 -2.91 -16.80
C ALA A 44 -14.14 -4.30 -17.32
N VAL A 45 -13.89 -5.25 -16.43
CA VAL A 45 -13.58 -6.65 -16.75
C VAL A 45 -14.60 -7.58 -16.12
N THR A 46 -14.68 -8.83 -16.58
CA THR A 46 -15.48 -9.82 -15.85
C THR A 46 -14.77 -10.21 -14.54
N THR A 47 -15.55 -10.32 -13.47
CA THR A 47 -15.07 -10.67 -12.13
C THR A 47 -14.38 -12.04 -12.11
N GLU A 48 -14.88 -13.00 -12.89
CA GLU A 48 -14.29 -14.33 -13.04
C GLU A 48 -12.90 -14.26 -13.69
N MET A 49 -12.76 -13.51 -14.78
CA MET A 49 -11.48 -13.36 -15.47
C MET A 49 -10.44 -12.67 -14.59
N LEU A 50 -10.86 -11.64 -13.85
CA LEU A 50 -9.97 -10.97 -12.91
C LEU A 50 -9.44 -11.95 -11.85
N GLN A 51 -10.33 -12.75 -11.24
CA GLN A 51 -9.92 -13.76 -10.26
C GLN A 51 -8.94 -14.77 -10.87
N ALA A 52 -9.30 -15.35 -12.01
CA ALA A 52 -8.52 -16.40 -12.65
C ALA A 52 -7.14 -15.92 -13.13
N GLU A 53 -7.03 -14.71 -13.68
CA GLU A 53 -5.79 -14.23 -14.30
C GLU A 53 -4.92 -13.38 -13.35
N LEU A 54 -5.51 -12.72 -12.35
CA LEU A 54 -4.78 -11.78 -11.48
C LEU A 54 -4.56 -12.30 -10.06
N TYR A 55 -5.40 -13.21 -9.55
CA TYR A 55 -5.34 -13.65 -8.15
C TYR A 55 -4.91 -15.11 -8.00
N ASP A 56 -5.48 -15.98 -8.82
CA ASP A 56 -5.27 -17.41 -8.70
C ASP A 56 -3.81 -17.79 -8.99
N GLY A 57 -3.30 -18.76 -8.23
CA GLY A 57 -1.96 -19.32 -8.40
C GLY A 57 -0.82 -18.58 -7.68
N TRP A 58 -0.99 -17.33 -7.25
CA TRP A 58 0.08 -16.60 -6.55
C TRP A 58 -0.34 -15.73 -5.37
N LEU A 59 -1.46 -14.99 -5.44
CA LEU A 59 -1.95 -14.20 -4.30
C LEU A 59 -2.72 -15.07 -3.29
N ASN A 60 -3.37 -16.13 -3.77
CA ASN A 60 -4.18 -17.07 -3.00
C ASN A 60 -5.17 -16.38 -2.04
N ARG A 61 -5.89 -15.36 -2.55
CA ARG A 61 -6.99 -14.67 -1.85
C ARG A 61 -8.10 -14.27 -2.83
N GLU A 62 -9.28 -13.98 -2.32
CA GLU A 62 -10.36 -13.39 -3.11
C GLU A 62 -10.06 -11.92 -3.46
N ARG A 63 -10.46 -11.50 -4.67
CA ARG A 63 -10.48 -10.09 -5.07
C ARG A 63 -11.34 -9.23 -4.14
N ARG A 64 -10.88 -8.00 -3.90
CA ARG A 64 -11.56 -7.03 -3.03
C ARG A 64 -11.41 -5.62 -3.59
N ILE A 65 -12.40 -4.78 -3.30
CA ILE A 65 -12.32 -3.34 -3.56
C ILE A 65 -11.12 -2.76 -2.79
N GLY A 66 -10.38 -1.89 -3.46
CA GLY A 66 -9.17 -1.26 -2.96
C GLY A 66 -7.93 -2.15 -3.01
N ASP A 67 -7.98 -3.31 -3.66
CA ASP A 67 -6.77 -4.05 -4.01
C ASP A 67 -6.01 -3.27 -5.11
N VAL A 68 -4.69 -3.21 -4.96
CA VAL A 68 -3.82 -2.33 -5.77
C VAL A 68 -2.69 -3.12 -6.37
N PHE A 69 -2.40 -2.85 -7.65
CA PHE A 69 -1.35 -3.52 -8.40
C PHE A 69 -0.45 -2.54 -9.16
N ALA A 70 0.79 -2.97 -9.40
CA ALA A 70 1.67 -2.37 -10.38
C ALA A 70 1.82 -3.31 -11.57
N ALA A 71 1.65 -2.80 -12.79
CA ALA A 71 1.85 -3.57 -14.00
C ALA A 71 2.23 -2.66 -15.17
N VAL A 72 2.89 -3.22 -16.19
CA VAL A 72 3.01 -2.54 -17.49
C VAL A 72 1.70 -2.72 -18.24
N VAL A 73 1.15 -1.62 -18.78
CA VAL A 73 -0.11 -1.62 -19.53
C VAL A 73 0.15 -1.40 -21.02
N ASN A 74 -0.47 -2.22 -21.86
CA ASN A 74 -0.48 -2.03 -23.30
C ASN A 74 -1.49 -0.94 -23.69
N GLN A 75 -1.01 0.22 -24.12
CA GLN A 75 -1.85 1.39 -24.41
C GLN A 75 -2.82 1.16 -25.57
N ASP A 76 -2.40 0.48 -26.64
CA ASP A 76 -3.28 0.19 -27.78
C ASP A 76 -4.48 -0.69 -27.37
N VAL A 77 -4.27 -1.57 -26.38
CA VAL A 77 -5.33 -2.43 -25.82
C VAL A 77 -6.14 -1.70 -24.75
N LEU A 78 -5.52 -0.78 -24.01
CA LEU A 78 -6.20 0.03 -23.02
C LEU A 78 -7.29 0.89 -23.68
N ASP A 79 -6.95 1.55 -24.79
CA ASP A 79 -7.89 2.38 -25.54
C ASP A 79 -9.13 1.55 -25.96
N GLU A 80 -8.93 0.36 -26.53
CA GLU A 80 -10.00 -0.60 -26.86
C GLU A 80 -10.81 -1.03 -25.62
N ALA A 81 -10.13 -1.29 -24.50
CA ALA A 81 -10.75 -1.79 -23.27
C ALA A 81 -11.57 -0.74 -22.52
N THR A 82 -11.36 0.55 -22.78
CA THR A 82 -12.15 1.63 -22.16
C THR A 82 -13.50 1.88 -22.85
N GLU A 83 -13.72 1.36 -24.06
CA GLU A 83 -14.96 1.58 -24.82
C GLU A 83 -16.13 0.67 -24.38
N SER A 84 -15.83 -0.47 -23.74
CA SER A 84 -16.84 -1.45 -23.32
C SER A 84 -16.30 -2.41 -22.26
N VAL A 85 -17.14 -3.33 -21.76
CA VAL A 85 -16.68 -4.40 -20.87
C VAL A 85 -15.67 -5.27 -21.62
N TRP A 86 -14.43 -5.25 -21.16
CA TRP A 86 -13.33 -6.03 -21.68
C TRP A 86 -13.55 -7.52 -21.44
N ARG A 87 -13.56 -8.29 -22.54
CA ARG A 87 -13.75 -9.76 -22.55
C ARG A 87 -12.54 -10.51 -23.08
N GLY A 88 -11.47 -9.81 -23.46
CA GLY A 88 -10.23 -10.43 -23.91
C GLY A 88 -9.37 -10.91 -22.73
N PRO A 89 -8.34 -11.73 -22.95
CA PRO A 89 -7.43 -12.15 -21.89
C PRO A 89 -6.74 -10.96 -21.22
N LEU A 90 -6.68 -10.93 -19.89
CA LEU A 90 -6.09 -9.84 -19.11
C LEU A 90 -4.61 -9.65 -19.45
N LYS A 91 -3.90 -10.73 -19.77
CA LYS A 91 -2.51 -10.69 -20.26
C LYS A 91 -2.27 -9.88 -21.55
N ARG A 92 -3.31 -9.58 -22.35
CA ARG A 92 -3.16 -8.68 -23.52
C ARG A 92 -3.06 -7.21 -23.07
N LEU A 93 -3.82 -6.87 -22.03
CA LEU A 93 -3.80 -5.56 -21.39
C LEU A 93 -2.55 -5.41 -20.51
N LEU A 94 -2.19 -6.47 -19.78
CA LEU A 94 -1.07 -6.54 -18.84
C LEU A 94 0.00 -7.53 -19.33
N PRO A 95 0.81 -7.19 -20.35
CA PRO A 95 1.75 -8.12 -20.99
C PRO A 95 2.96 -8.50 -20.12
N GLY A 96 3.15 -7.84 -18.97
CA GLY A 96 4.31 -7.99 -18.10
C GLY A 96 3.96 -8.60 -16.74
N PRO A 97 4.95 -8.65 -15.82
CA PRO A 97 4.69 -9.04 -14.44
C PRO A 97 3.72 -8.06 -13.76
N VAL A 98 2.91 -8.60 -12.85
CA VAL A 98 2.04 -7.84 -11.95
C VAL A 98 2.57 -7.96 -10.53
N TYR A 99 2.63 -6.83 -9.82
CA TYR A 99 3.05 -6.78 -8.42
C TYR A 99 1.89 -6.36 -7.53
N ASP A 100 1.66 -7.08 -6.43
CA ASP A 100 0.68 -6.68 -5.39
C ASP A 100 1.26 -5.55 -4.55
N LEU A 101 0.58 -4.40 -4.54
CA LEU A 101 0.91 -3.23 -3.72
C LEU A 101 -0.15 -2.95 -2.64
N THR A 102 -1.07 -3.88 -2.44
CA THR A 102 -2.25 -3.66 -1.61
C THR A 102 -1.89 -3.31 -0.17
N ALA A 103 -0.83 -3.93 0.39
CA ALA A 103 -0.41 -3.68 1.77
C ALA A 103 0.13 -2.25 1.96
N GLU A 104 0.98 -1.82 1.05
CA GLU A 104 1.58 -0.48 1.01
C GLU A 104 0.50 0.58 0.76
N ALA A 105 -0.35 0.36 -0.23
CA ALA A 105 -1.45 1.25 -0.56
C ALA A 105 -2.42 1.44 0.61
N ARG A 106 -2.79 0.34 1.31
CA ARG A 106 -3.63 0.42 2.52
C ARG A 106 -2.97 1.20 3.65
N THR A 107 -1.66 1.08 3.79
CA THR A 107 -0.91 1.82 4.81
C THR A 107 -0.94 3.32 4.51
N VAL A 108 -0.66 3.71 3.27
CA VAL A 108 -0.75 5.10 2.82
C VAL A 108 -2.17 5.65 2.95
N ALA A 109 -3.19 4.88 2.56
CA ALA A 109 -4.59 5.29 2.68
C ALA A 109 -5.01 5.52 4.14
N LYS A 110 -4.57 4.65 5.07
CA LYS A 110 -4.79 4.84 6.51
C LYS A 110 -4.14 6.12 7.02
N LEU A 111 -2.88 6.36 6.68
CA LEU A 111 -2.15 7.56 7.06
C LEU A 111 -2.85 8.83 6.54
N ALA A 112 -3.26 8.82 5.27
CA ALA A 112 -4.00 9.92 4.66
C ALA A 112 -5.34 10.17 5.35
N LEU A 113 -6.08 9.10 5.68
CA LEU A 113 -7.35 9.19 6.42
C LEU A 113 -7.15 9.80 7.80
N TYR A 114 -6.14 9.35 8.56
CA TYR A 114 -5.85 9.90 9.89
C TYR A 114 -5.42 11.36 9.80
N ALA A 115 -4.54 11.72 8.85
CA ALA A 115 -4.11 13.10 8.64
C ALA A 115 -5.28 14.02 8.24
N ALA A 116 -6.27 13.50 7.50
CA ALA A 116 -7.46 14.26 7.12
C ALA A 116 -8.46 14.43 8.28
N ARG A 117 -8.45 13.52 9.26
CA ARG A 117 -9.37 13.53 10.41
C ARG A 117 -8.78 14.16 11.66
N SER A 118 -7.47 14.28 11.76
CA SER A 118 -6.81 14.91 12.89
C SER A 118 -6.99 16.42 12.84
N ASP A 119 -7.32 17.03 13.98
CA ASP A 119 -7.23 18.47 14.13
C ASP A 119 -5.80 18.94 13.85
N ILE A 120 -5.66 20.11 13.21
CA ILE A 120 -4.36 20.74 13.04
C ILE A 120 -3.89 21.16 14.43
N LEU A 121 -2.94 20.42 15.00
CA LEU A 121 -2.31 20.80 16.26
C LEU A 121 -1.68 22.17 16.10
N THR A 122 -1.99 23.08 17.03
CA THR A 122 -1.26 24.34 17.15
C THR A 122 0.19 24.05 17.53
N GLU A 123 1.09 25.02 17.30
CA GLU A 123 2.51 24.88 17.64
C GLU A 123 2.73 24.54 19.13
N GLY A 124 1.87 25.04 20.02
CA GLY A 124 1.89 24.72 21.45
C GLY A 124 1.46 23.27 21.77
N GLU A 125 0.47 22.73 21.05
CA GLU A 125 -0.01 21.36 21.25
C GLU A 125 0.94 20.33 20.61
N ALA A 126 1.53 20.67 19.46
CA ALA A 126 2.56 19.85 18.83
C ALA A 126 3.82 19.76 19.71
N ALA A 127 4.24 20.87 20.32
CA ALA A 127 5.35 20.90 21.26
C ALA A 127 5.07 20.08 22.53
N ALA A 128 3.84 20.14 23.07
CA ALA A 128 3.45 19.34 24.24
C ALA A 128 3.43 17.83 23.96
N ASN A 129 2.93 17.41 22.80
CA ASN A 129 2.84 15.99 22.43
C ASN A 129 4.19 15.38 22.00
N ALA A 130 5.17 16.19 21.59
CA ALA A 130 6.51 15.73 21.24
C ALA A 130 7.40 15.38 22.46
N MET A 131 6.94 15.65 23.68
CA MET A 131 7.73 15.45 24.90
C MET A 131 7.63 14.03 25.50
N ASP A 132 6.70 13.18 25.05
CA ASP A 132 6.52 11.82 25.61
C ASP A 132 7.51 10.77 25.08
N GLU A 133 8.29 11.05 24.03
CA GLU A 133 9.28 10.09 23.50
C GLU A 133 10.57 9.98 24.36
N LYS A 134 10.78 10.85 25.35
CA LYS A 134 12.00 10.83 26.19
C LYS A 134 11.89 10.07 27.50
N GLU A 135 10.73 9.54 27.88
CA GLU A 135 10.51 8.94 29.21
C GLU A 135 10.29 7.42 29.25
N VAL A 136 10.66 6.66 28.20
CA VAL A 136 10.57 5.17 28.22
C VAL A 136 11.94 4.49 28.12
N ARG A 137 12.97 5.06 28.76
CA ARG A 137 14.26 4.36 28.92
C ARG A 137 14.98 4.71 30.21
N ASN A 138 14.37 4.39 31.33
CA ASN A 138 15.07 4.21 32.61
C ASN A 138 14.22 3.28 33.49
N ASP A 139 14.35 1.99 33.26
CA ASP A 139 14.19 0.96 34.30
C ASP A 139 14.77 -0.36 33.76
N GLU A 140 16.10 -0.41 33.66
CA GLU A 140 16.80 -1.69 33.79
C GLU A 140 16.88 -2.01 35.29
N PRO A 141 16.39 -3.18 35.75
CA PRO A 141 16.49 -3.55 37.15
C PRO A 141 17.95 -3.79 37.52
N ALA A 142 18.38 -3.16 38.62
CA ALA A 142 19.69 -3.30 39.21
C ALA A 142 20.07 -4.78 39.37
N ASN A 143 21.03 -5.23 38.57
CA ASN A 143 21.52 -6.59 38.58
C ASN A 143 22.27 -6.87 39.89
N HIS A 144 21.88 -7.98 40.53
CA HIS A 144 22.49 -8.59 41.70
C HIS A 144 24.02 -8.47 41.71
N ARG A 145 24.56 -7.74 42.69
CA ARG A 145 25.97 -7.87 43.10
C ARG A 145 26.09 -7.68 44.61
N ALA A 146 25.62 -8.69 45.33
CA ALA A 146 25.89 -8.86 46.75
C ALA A 146 25.81 -10.35 47.09
N GLU A 147 26.83 -11.11 46.70
CA GLU A 147 27.33 -12.26 47.48
C GLU A 147 28.62 -12.79 46.85
N LEU A 148 29.52 -13.25 47.72
CA LEU A 148 30.86 -13.76 47.46
C LEU A 148 31.97 -12.71 47.41
N ASP A 149 32.16 -12.00 48.53
CA ASP A 149 33.51 -11.77 49.02
C ASP A 149 33.58 -12.13 50.51
N GLY A 150 34.28 -13.21 50.80
CA GLY A 150 34.27 -13.88 52.10
C GLY A 150 35.22 -15.07 52.13
N ARG A 151 36.44 -14.88 51.62
CA ARG A 151 37.57 -15.80 51.82
C ARG A 151 38.88 -15.02 52.00
N GLY A 152 39.46 -15.15 53.20
CA GLY A 152 40.86 -14.84 53.56
C GLY A 152 41.06 -13.44 54.16
N ASP A 153 41.73 -13.22 55.31
CA ASP A 153 42.61 -14.12 56.06
C ASP A 153 42.96 -13.58 57.47
N ALA A 154 43.43 -14.51 58.32
CA ALA A 154 44.29 -14.38 59.52
C ALA A 154 43.76 -13.77 60.84
N THR A 155 43.64 -14.61 61.89
CA THR A 155 44.75 -14.87 62.83
C THR A 155 44.57 -16.23 63.52
#